data_AF-A0A0K8PVH5-F1
#
_entry.id   AF-A0A0K8PVH5-F1
#
_cell.length_a   1.000
_cell.length_b   1.000
_cell.length_c   1.000
_cell.angle_alpha   90.00
_cell.angle_beta   90.00
_cell.angle_gamma   90.00
#
_symmetry.space_group_name_H-M   'P 1'
#
loop_
_entity.id
_entity.type
_entity.pdbx_description
1 polymer ?
#
loop_
_entity_poly.entity_id
_entity_poly.type
_entity_poly.pdbx_seq_one_letter_code
_entity_poly.pdbx_strand_id
1 'polypeptide(L)'
;MFAGALADKIPGMTSGRRALTALHLLLVWATMAAAVPVLGFGLVMAAWGGGRGATAPVLLLGVPLTVGLLATTAAPARTVVPLCGSVPQRLGWAVSVFVLGTLGVLAGLAAYYGGVDLGGARTRIALAGAPYAVAAAFFVPNRRVRLGAVTVLAAGVVYGGFVGPAQAEQRRQEAEAARYREHAELLYLGAAPPGMQLSRAEAGPASFSVDYRGVREDVFSYVALTVRSPLTPTPRCPDLREKGVTCTVDAHGEMRMVRDLPSGEHAVTLVRRYRKAEVEVTSQTLGEPGLRRLLNTLHPLSDEELEKLMREKKINRSF
;
A
#
# COMPACT_ATOMS: atom_id res chain seq x y z
N MET A 1 -18.30 -65.82 -44.94
CA MET A 1 -18.64 -65.92 -43.50
C MET A 1 -17.56 -65.15 -42.75
N PHE A 2 -17.90 -63.96 -42.26
CA PHE A 2 -16.94 -62.97 -41.75
C PHE A 2 -16.61 -63.22 -40.28
N ALA A 3 -15.32 -63.42 -39.98
CA ALA A 3 -14.77 -63.35 -38.64
C ALA A 3 -14.51 -61.87 -38.29
N GLY A 4 -15.36 -61.29 -37.45
CA GLY A 4 -15.21 -59.94 -36.92
C GLY A 4 -14.52 -59.96 -35.57
N ALA A 5 -13.24 -59.58 -35.54
CA ALA A 5 -12.47 -59.33 -34.33
C ALA A 5 -12.94 -58.03 -33.66
N LEU A 6 -13.66 -58.15 -32.55
CA LEU A 6 -13.94 -57.06 -31.62
C LEU A 6 -12.73 -56.88 -30.70
N ALA A 7 -11.84 -55.97 -31.09
CA ALA A 7 -10.75 -55.51 -30.25
C ALA A 7 -11.31 -54.60 -29.15
N ASP A 8 -11.34 -55.15 -27.94
CA ASP A 8 -11.74 -54.49 -26.71
C ASP A 8 -10.70 -53.42 -26.34
N LYS A 9 -11.06 -52.15 -26.54
CA LYS A 9 -10.18 -50.99 -26.32
C LYS A 9 -10.33 -50.55 -24.86
N ILE A 10 -9.61 -51.19 -23.95
CA ILE A 10 -9.61 -50.90 -22.50
C ILE A 10 -9.24 -49.42 -22.25
N PRO A 11 -10.14 -48.55 -21.76
CA PRO A 11 -9.86 -47.12 -21.51
C PRO A 11 -9.16 -46.83 -20.16
N GLY A 12 -8.64 -47.85 -19.45
CA GLY A 12 -8.33 -47.77 -18.02
C GLY A 12 -6.97 -47.18 -17.61
N MET A 13 -5.96 -47.15 -18.49
CA MET A 13 -4.57 -46.86 -18.03
C MET A 13 -4.20 -45.37 -17.92
N THR A 14 -4.98 -44.45 -18.48
CA THR A 14 -4.62 -43.02 -18.48
C THR A 14 -4.96 -42.28 -17.17
N SER A 15 -5.88 -42.84 -16.37
CA SER A 15 -6.32 -42.25 -15.10
C SER A 15 -5.21 -42.32 -14.04
N GLY A 16 -4.55 -43.47 -13.89
CA GLY A 16 -3.53 -43.70 -12.86
C GLY A 16 -2.32 -42.76 -12.99
N ARG A 17 -1.86 -42.48 -14.22
CA ARG A 17 -0.70 -41.60 -14.44
C ARG A 17 -0.99 -40.14 -14.14
N ARG A 18 -2.22 -39.68 -14.40
CA ARG A 18 -2.68 -38.33 -14.06
C ARG A 18 -2.81 -38.17 -12.54
N ALA A 19 -3.42 -39.15 -11.88
CA ALA A 19 -3.54 -39.16 -10.42
C ALA A 19 -2.17 -39.12 -9.73
N LEU A 20 -1.21 -39.93 -10.20
CA LEU A 20 0.17 -39.93 -9.68
C LEU A 20 0.87 -38.58 -9.90
N THR A 21 0.67 -37.94 -11.06
CA THR A 21 1.24 -36.62 -11.34
C THR A 21 0.64 -35.56 -10.40
N ALA A 22 -0.68 -35.55 -10.24
CA ALA A 22 -1.36 -34.62 -9.35
C ALA A 22 -0.91 -34.82 -7.89
N LEU A 23 -0.83 -36.07 -7.43
CA LEU A 23 -0.33 -36.42 -6.11
C LEU A 23 1.11 -35.95 -5.91
N HIS A 24 2.00 -36.14 -6.91
CA HIS A 24 3.38 -35.66 -6.83
C HIS A 24 3.45 -34.14 -6.70
N LEU A 25 2.70 -33.38 -7.52
CA LEU A 25 2.67 -31.92 -7.43
C LEU A 25 2.09 -31.44 -6.10
N LEU A 26 1.06 -32.12 -5.59
CA LEU A 26 0.47 -31.82 -4.30
C LEU A 26 1.42 -32.13 -3.14
N LEU A 27 2.21 -33.20 -3.22
CA LEU A 27 3.25 -33.50 -2.24
C LEU A 27 4.35 -32.43 -2.25
N VAL A 28 4.86 -32.06 -3.43
CA VAL A 28 5.84 -30.97 -3.55
C VAL A 28 5.29 -29.68 -2.96
N TRP A 29 4.05 -29.32 -3.32
CA TRP A 29 3.37 -28.16 -2.76
C TRP A 29 3.27 -28.21 -1.24
N ALA A 30 2.74 -29.30 -0.68
CA ALA A 30 2.50 -29.43 0.76
C ALA A 30 3.81 -29.43 1.55
N THR A 31 4.83 -30.15 1.07
CA THR A 31 6.16 -30.18 1.69
C THR A 31 6.78 -28.78 1.72
N MET A 32 6.72 -28.03 0.61
CA MET A 32 7.32 -26.70 0.56
C MET A 32 6.48 -25.63 1.26
N ALA A 33 5.16 -25.76 1.27
CA ALA A 33 4.27 -24.89 2.06
C ALA A 33 4.54 -24.99 3.57
N ALA A 34 5.00 -26.16 4.05
CA ALA A 34 5.43 -26.34 5.43
C ALA A 34 6.90 -25.93 5.66
N ALA A 35 7.82 -26.35 4.78
CA ALA A 35 9.25 -26.15 4.98
C ALA A 35 9.70 -24.70 4.81
N VAL A 36 9.15 -23.95 3.84
CA VAL A 36 9.59 -22.58 3.53
C VAL A 36 9.31 -21.61 4.69
N PRO A 37 8.11 -21.58 5.31
CA PRO A 37 7.87 -20.72 6.47
C PRO A 37 8.77 -21.04 7.66
N VAL A 38 9.04 -22.33 7.93
CA VAL A 38 9.94 -22.75 9.02
C VAL A 38 11.36 -22.28 8.77
N LEU A 39 11.88 -22.45 7.54
CA LEU A 39 13.19 -21.93 7.17
C LEU A 39 13.26 -20.40 7.25
N GLY A 40 12.24 -19.71 6.72
CA GLY A 40 12.16 -18.25 6.78
C GLY A 40 12.15 -17.73 8.22
N PHE A 41 11.36 -18.36 9.09
CA PHE A 41 11.33 -18.04 10.52
C PHE A 41 12.69 -18.29 11.19
N GLY A 42 13.32 -19.44 10.92
CA GLY A 42 14.65 -19.75 11.43
C GLY A 42 15.70 -18.73 11.00
N LEU A 43 15.65 -18.27 9.75
CA LEU A 43 16.54 -17.22 9.24
C LEU A 43 16.32 -15.87 9.95
N VAL A 44 15.07 -15.48 10.17
CA VAL A 44 14.73 -14.25 10.88
C VAL A 44 15.23 -14.31 12.33
N MET A 45 14.96 -15.40 13.04
CA MET A 45 15.42 -15.58 14.42
C MET A 45 16.94 -15.59 14.54
N ALA A 46 17.62 -16.25 13.60
CA ALA A 46 19.09 -16.28 13.56
C ALA A 46 19.68 -14.89 13.26
N ALA A 47 19.11 -14.17 12.29
CA ALA A 47 19.56 -12.81 11.95
C ALA A 47 19.35 -11.84 13.11
N TRP A 48 18.24 -11.98 13.85
CA TRP A 48 17.92 -11.18 15.02
C TRP A 48 18.91 -11.40 16.18
N GLY A 49 19.34 -12.64 16.41
CA GLY A 49 20.14 -13.02 17.57
C GLY A 49 21.67 -12.88 17.44
N GLY A 50 22.23 -12.74 16.22
CA GLY A 50 23.70 -12.80 16.09
C GLY A 50 24.30 -12.33 14.76
N GLY A 51 23.56 -11.59 13.93
CA GLY A 51 24.08 -11.07 12.66
C GLY A 51 24.39 -12.15 11.62
N ARG A 52 25.17 -11.80 10.58
CA ARG A 52 25.40 -12.67 9.39
C ARG A 52 25.94 -14.07 9.74
N GLY A 53 26.78 -14.19 10.78
CA GLY A 53 27.36 -15.46 11.20
C GLY A 53 26.32 -16.48 11.72
N ALA A 54 25.24 -16.00 12.33
CA ALA A 54 24.19 -16.87 12.87
C ALA A 54 23.27 -17.46 11.79
N THR A 55 23.20 -16.85 10.60
CA THR A 55 22.38 -17.36 9.48
C THR A 55 23.03 -18.52 8.72
N ALA A 56 24.37 -18.63 8.78
CA ALA A 56 25.13 -19.67 8.10
C ALA A 56 24.70 -21.10 8.46
N PRO A 57 24.53 -21.50 9.75
CA PRO A 57 24.09 -22.86 10.08
C PRO A 57 22.67 -23.17 9.60
N VAL A 58 21.76 -22.18 9.61
CA VAL A 58 20.39 -22.35 9.12
C VAL A 58 20.39 -22.65 7.62
N LEU A 59 21.24 -21.98 6.84
CA LEU A 59 21.38 -22.25 5.41
C LEU A 59 22.12 -23.57 5.13
N LEU A 60 23.23 -23.82 5.83
CA LEU A 60 24.05 -25.02 5.68
C LEU A 60 23.30 -26.31 5.99
N LEU A 61 22.36 -26.29 6.94
CA LEU A 61 21.55 -27.45 7.29
C LEU A 61 20.18 -27.43 6.58
N GLY A 62 19.54 -26.27 6.53
CA GLY A 62 18.19 -26.13 5.98
C GLY A 62 18.10 -26.37 4.48
N VAL A 63 19.08 -25.88 3.70
CA VAL A 63 19.08 -26.06 2.25
C VAL A 63 19.29 -27.54 1.88
N PRO A 64 20.30 -28.26 2.39
CA PRO A 64 20.45 -29.68 2.08
C PRO A 64 19.27 -30.53 2.56
N LEU A 65 18.70 -30.21 3.73
CA LEU A 65 17.56 -30.94 4.27
C LEU A 65 16.31 -30.77 3.40
N THR A 66 16.04 -29.56 2.91
CA THR A 66 14.92 -29.31 1.98
C THR A 66 15.13 -29.93 0.61
N VAL A 67 16.35 -29.87 0.07
CA VAL A 67 16.70 -30.59 -1.17
C VAL A 67 16.54 -32.10 -0.98
N GLY A 68 16.94 -32.65 0.17
CA GLY A 68 16.75 -34.04 0.54
C GLY A 68 15.27 -34.44 0.61
N LEU A 69 14.43 -33.60 1.25
CA LEU A 69 12.97 -33.78 1.30
C LEU A 69 12.37 -33.75 -0.12
N LEU A 70 12.76 -32.80 -0.96
CA LEU A 70 12.30 -32.78 -2.36
C LEU A 70 12.73 -34.06 -3.09
N ALA A 71 13.97 -34.51 -2.93
CA ALA A 71 14.44 -35.74 -3.53
C ALA A 71 13.66 -36.99 -3.03
N THR A 72 13.15 -37.01 -1.81
CA THR A 72 12.30 -38.11 -1.32
C THR A 72 10.89 -38.05 -1.91
N THR A 73 10.29 -36.86 -2.09
CA THR A 73 8.99 -36.71 -2.76
C THR A 73 9.00 -37.15 -4.23
N ALA A 74 10.17 -37.20 -4.86
CA ALA A 74 10.37 -37.72 -6.21
C ALA A 74 10.47 -39.25 -6.29
N ALA A 75 10.68 -39.96 -5.18
CA ALA A 75 10.79 -41.42 -5.16
C ALA A 75 9.55 -42.16 -5.67
N PRO A 76 8.30 -41.79 -5.31
CA PRO A 76 7.10 -42.41 -5.90
C PRO A 76 6.86 -42.01 -7.37
N ALA A 77 7.50 -40.93 -7.85
CA ALA A 77 7.32 -40.40 -9.20
C ALA A 77 8.31 -40.95 -10.23
N ARG A 78 9.17 -41.92 -9.88
CA ARG A 78 10.19 -42.51 -10.76
C ARG A 78 9.64 -43.03 -12.08
N THR A 79 8.38 -43.48 -12.11
CA THR A 79 7.70 -43.99 -13.31
C THR A 79 7.08 -42.88 -14.19
N VAL A 80 7.07 -41.64 -13.70
CA VAL A 80 6.39 -40.50 -14.32
C VAL A 80 7.38 -39.42 -14.76
N VAL A 81 8.48 -39.24 -14.03
CA VAL A 81 9.52 -38.24 -14.31
C VAL A 81 10.80 -38.96 -14.79
N PRO A 82 11.17 -38.87 -16.08
CA PRO A 82 12.35 -39.57 -16.63
C PRO A 82 13.65 -39.20 -15.91
N LEU A 83 13.74 -37.96 -15.41
CA LEU A 83 14.87 -37.44 -14.65
C LEU A 83 14.98 -38.00 -13.23
N CYS A 84 14.11 -38.90 -12.80
CA CYS A 84 14.18 -39.53 -11.47
C CYS A 84 14.63 -40.99 -11.52
N GLY A 85 15.06 -41.49 -12.69
CA GLY A 85 15.47 -42.87 -12.89
C GLY A 85 16.72 -43.29 -12.10
N SER A 86 17.59 -42.33 -11.77
CA SER A 86 18.80 -42.56 -10.97
C SER A 86 18.95 -41.55 -9.83
N VAL A 87 19.78 -41.88 -8.84
CA VAL A 87 20.08 -40.99 -7.70
C VAL A 87 20.60 -39.62 -8.12
N PRO A 88 21.62 -39.49 -9.00
CA PRO A 88 22.16 -38.18 -9.38
C PRO A 88 21.14 -37.33 -10.15
N GLN A 89 20.34 -37.93 -11.04
CA GLN A 89 19.33 -37.19 -11.79
C GLN A 89 18.20 -36.67 -10.88
N ARG A 90 17.79 -37.47 -9.89
CA ARG A 90 16.78 -37.07 -8.90
C ARG A 90 17.27 -35.91 -8.02
N LEU A 91 18.54 -35.90 -7.65
CA LEU A 91 19.16 -34.77 -6.95
C LEU A 91 19.18 -33.52 -7.85
N GLY A 92 19.57 -33.66 -9.12
CA GLY A 92 19.54 -32.56 -10.09
C GLY A 92 18.14 -31.96 -10.27
N TRP A 93 17.11 -32.80 -10.34
CA TRP A 93 15.71 -32.36 -10.35
C TRP A 93 15.34 -31.60 -9.07
N ALA A 94 15.67 -32.15 -7.89
CA ALA A 94 15.35 -31.52 -6.61
C ALA A 94 16.02 -30.15 -6.45
N VAL A 95 17.29 -30.03 -6.85
CA VAL A 95 18.03 -28.75 -6.86
C VAL A 95 17.37 -27.74 -7.81
N SER A 96 16.99 -28.17 -9.02
CA SER A 96 16.35 -27.29 -10.00
C SER A 96 14.99 -26.77 -9.50
N VAL A 97 14.16 -27.65 -8.94
CA VAL A 97 12.87 -27.28 -8.34
C VAL A 97 13.07 -26.36 -7.15
N PHE A 98 14.06 -26.65 -6.30
CA PHE A 98 14.39 -25.81 -5.16
C PHE A 98 14.79 -24.39 -5.60
N VAL A 99 15.71 -24.26 -6.55
CA VAL A 99 16.19 -22.97 -7.04
C VAL A 99 15.05 -22.17 -7.69
N LEU A 100 14.33 -22.77 -8.64
CA LEU A 100 13.23 -22.09 -9.35
C LEU A 100 12.08 -21.71 -8.41
N GLY A 101 11.69 -22.60 -7.51
CA GLY A 101 10.66 -22.32 -6.52
C GLY A 101 11.08 -21.20 -5.56
N THR A 102 12.34 -21.20 -5.12
CA THR A 102 12.88 -20.15 -4.25
C THR A 102 12.88 -18.79 -4.95
N LEU A 103 13.25 -18.71 -6.23
CA LEU A 103 13.12 -17.48 -7.01
C LEU A 103 11.68 -16.98 -7.08
N GLY A 104 10.70 -17.88 -7.25
CA GLY A 104 9.28 -17.51 -7.23
C GLY A 104 8.81 -17.01 -5.86
N VAL A 105 9.29 -17.60 -4.76
CA VAL A 105 9.02 -17.08 -3.41
C VAL A 105 9.61 -15.69 -3.21
N LEU A 106 10.85 -15.45 -3.67
CA LEU A 106 11.49 -14.14 -3.60
C LEU A 106 10.73 -13.09 -4.42
N ALA A 107 10.24 -13.45 -5.62
CA ALA A 107 9.39 -12.57 -6.42
C ALA A 107 8.06 -12.25 -5.70
N GLY A 108 7.42 -13.25 -5.07
CA GLY A 108 6.23 -13.04 -4.25
C GLY A 108 6.48 -12.15 -3.04
N LEU A 109 7.63 -12.30 -2.37
CA LEU A 109 8.05 -11.42 -1.27
C LEU A 109 8.26 -9.98 -1.75
N ALA A 110 8.93 -9.80 -2.89
CA ALA A 110 9.11 -8.47 -3.48
C ALA A 110 7.76 -7.80 -3.78
N ALA A 111 6.79 -8.54 -4.35
CA ALA A 111 5.44 -8.05 -4.58
C ALA A 111 4.72 -7.70 -3.26
N TYR A 112 4.84 -8.54 -2.24
CA TYR A 112 4.27 -8.29 -0.91
C TYR A 112 4.81 -7.00 -0.27
N TYR A 113 6.14 -6.79 -0.32
CA TYR A 113 6.76 -5.55 0.16
C TYR A 113 6.34 -4.32 -0.67
N GLY A 114 6.02 -4.52 -1.96
CA GLY A 114 5.39 -3.51 -2.81
C GLY A 114 3.92 -3.22 -2.50
N GLY A 115 3.35 -3.81 -1.45
CA GLY A 115 1.96 -3.58 -1.03
C GLY A 115 0.91 -4.42 -1.76
N VAL A 116 1.34 -5.37 -2.61
CA VAL A 116 0.41 -6.29 -3.28
C VAL A 116 -0.25 -7.20 -2.25
N ASP A 117 -1.58 -7.29 -2.30
CA ASP A 117 -2.30 -8.20 -1.43
C ASP A 117 -2.09 -9.66 -1.86
N LEU A 118 -1.52 -10.47 -0.96
CA LEU A 118 -1.41 -11.92 -1.12
C LEU A 118 -2.40 -12.67 -0.22
N GLY A 119 -3.39 -11.95 0.32
CA GLY A 119 -4.39 -12.46 1.26
C GLY A 119 -3.87 -12.57 2.69
N GLY A 120 -4.62 -13.29 3.53
CA GLY A 120 -4.29 -13.51 4.93
C GLY A 120 -3.12 -14.49 5.14
N ALA A 121 -2.70 -14.66 6.40
CA ALA A 121 -1.55 -15.49 6.77
C ALA A 121 -1.65 -16.94 6.22
N ARG A 122 -2.83 -17.57 6.30
CA ARG A 122 -3.06 -18.92 5.77
C ARG A 122 -2.85 -19.00 4.25
N THR A 123 -3.34 -18.00 3.51
CA THR A 123 -3.15 -17.92 2.06
C THR A 123 -1.68 -17.78 1.70
N ARG A 124 -0.93 -16.95 2.44
CA ARG A 124 0.52 -16.78 2.23
C ARG A 124 1.32 -18.05 2.49
N ILE A 125 0.96 -18.80 3.54
CA ILE A 125 1.56 -20.12 3.82
C ILE A 125 1.28 -21.09 2.65
N ALA A 126 0.04 -21.15 2.18
CA ALA A 126 -0.32 -21.97 1.02
C ALA A 126 0.42 -21.55 -0.26
N LEU A 127 0.58 -20.24 -0.48
CA LEU A 127 1.29 -19.69 -1.64
C LEU A 127 2.79 -19.97 -1.61
N ALA A 128 3.41 -20.16 -0.44
CA ALA A 128 4.84 -20.46 -0.33
C ALA A 128 5.23 -21.76 -1.05
N GLY A 129 4.34 -22.76 -1.08
CA GLY A 129 4.57 -24.02 -1.80
C GLY A 129 4.27 -23.96 -3.31
N ALA A 130 3.48 -22.98 -3.76
CA ALA A 130 3.00 -22.93 -5.14
C ALA A 130 4.12 -22.75 -6.20
N PRO A 131 5.12 -21.87 -6.00
CA PRO A 131 6.26 -21.75 -6.93
C PRO A 131 7.01 -23.07 -7.14
N TYR A 132 7.18 -23.87 -6.09
CA TYR A 132 7.87 -25.17 -6.19
C TYR A 132 7.04 -26.20 -6.95
N ALA A 133 5.72 -26.20 -6.74
CA ALA A 133 4.81 -27.08 -7.48
C ALA A 133 4.78 -26.72 -8.98
N VAL A 134 4.75 -25.43 -9.31
CA VAL A 134 4.84 -24.91 -10.68
C VAL A 134 6.19 -25.28 -11.30
N ALA A 135 7.30 -25.11 -10.57
CA ALA A 135 8.63 -25.53 -11.01
C ALA A 135 8.67 -27.05 -11.29
N ALA A 136 8.15 -27.88 -10.38
CA ALA A 136 8.07 -29.32 -10.56
C ALA A 136 7.23 -29.71 -11.79
N ALA A 137 6.12 -29.00 -12.04
CA ALA A 137 5.24 -29.24 -13.18
C ALA A 137 5.94 -29.06 -14.55
N PHE A 138 6.93 -28.17 -14.65
CA PHE A 138 7.73 -28.02 -15.88
C PHE A 138 8.56 -29.26 -16.23
N PHE A 139 8.97 -30.04 -15.22
CA PHE A 139 9.76 -31.26 -15.42
C PHE A 139 8.89 -32.49 -15.72
N VAL A 140 7.56 -32.40 -15.60
CA VAL A 140 6.65 -33.50 -15.99
C VAL A 140 6.59 -33.60 -17.52
N PRO A 141 6.67 -34.78 -18.13
CA PRO A 141 6.66 -34.92 -19.60
C PRO A 141 5.32 -34.59 -20.27
N ASN A 142 4.24 -34.40 -19.50
CA ASN A 142 2.90 -34.12 -20.02
C ASN A 142 2.75 -32.65 -20.44
N ARG A 143 2.56 -32.40 -21.74
CA ARG A 143 2.38 -31.05 -22.31
C ARG A 143 1.23 -30.25 -21.68
N ARG A 144 0.13 -30.91 -21.30
CA ARG A 144 -1.01 -30.23 -20.67
C ARG A 144 -0.66 -29.70 -19.28
N VAL A 145 0.11 -30.46 -18.51
CA VAL A 145 0.59 -30.05 -17.18
C VAL A 145 1.54 -28.85 -17.30
N ARG A 146 2.45 -28.89 -18.26
CA ARG A 146 3.35 -27.75 -18.55
C ARG A 146 2.58 -26.50 -18.97
N LEU A 147 1.58 -26.62 -19.85
CA LEU A 147 0.73 -25.50 -20.24
C LEU A 147 -0.05 -24.93 -19.04
N GLY A 148 -0.53 -25.78 -18.14
CA GLY A 148 -1.14 -25.36 -16.89
C GLY A 148 -0.16 -24.55 -16.02
N ALA A 149 1.08 -25.03 -15.88
CA ALA A 149 2.15 -24.33 -15.16
C ALA A 149 2.46 -22.94 -15.78
N VAL A 150 2.55 -22.86 -17.11
CA VAL A 150 2.71 -21.58 -17.83
C VAL A 150 1.54 -20.64 -17.57
N THR A 151 0.32 -21.15 -17.56
CA THR A 151 -0.88 -20.34 -17.32
C THR A 151 -0.88 -19.77 -15.90
N VAL A 152 -0.54 -20.58 -14.90
CA VAL A 152 -0.41 -20.13 -13.50
C VAL A 152 0.70 -19.11 -13.35
N LEU A 153 1.86 -19.34 -13.99
CA LEU A 153 2.97 -18.38 -13.99
C LEU A 153 2.55 -17.04 -14.61
N ALA A 154 1.90 -17.07 -15.77
CA ALA A 154 1.42 -15.87 -16.46
C ALA A 154 0.41 -15.10 -15.61
N ALA A 155 -0.55 -15.79 -14.99
CA ALA A 155 -1.51 -15.17 -14.07
C ALA A 155 -0.80 -14.52 -12.87
N GLY A 156 0.20 -15.19 -12.30
CA GLY A 156 1.02 -14.66 -11.21
C GLY A 156 1.80 -13.40 -11.62
N VAL A 157 2.39 -13.39 -12.83
CA VAL A 157 3.10 -12.22 -13.38
C VAL A 157 2.14 -11.07 -13.64
N VAL A 158 0.99 -11.32 -14.26
CA VAL A 158 -0.04 -10.29 -14.52
C VAL A 158 -0.54 -9.69 -13.21
N TYR A 159 -0.84 -10.53 -12.23
CA TYR A 159 -1.29 -10.08 -10.92
C TYR A 159 -0.20 -9.30 -10.18
N GLY A 160 1.00 -9.87 -10.04
CA GLY A 160 2.09 -9.23 -9.30
C GLY A 160 2.66 -7.97 -9.97
N GLY A 161 2.61 -7.89 -11.30
CA GLY A 161 3.19 -6.80 -12.08
C GLY A 161 2.23 -5.64 -12.39
N PHE A 162 0.93 -5.90 -12.47
CA PHE A 162 -0.04 -4.90 -12.94
C PHE A 162 -1.22 -4.72 -11.98
N VAL A 163 -1.97 -5.79 -11.73
CA VAL A 163 -3.23 -5.71 -10.96
C VAL A 163 -2.95 -5.37 -9.49
N GLY A 164 -2.01 -6.08 -8.88
CA GLY A 164 -1.62 -5.92 -7.49
C GLY A 164 -1.11 -4.51 -7.17
N PRO A 165 -0.13 -3.96 -7.91
CA PRO A 165 0.36 -2.60 -7.70
C PRO A 165 -0.73 -1.54 -7.85
N ALA A 166 -1.62 -1.67 -8.85
CA ALA A 166 -2.74 -0.75 -9.03
C ALA A 166 -3.71 -0.78 -7.82
N GLN A 167 -4.04 -1.97 -7.33
CA GLN A 167 -4.87 -2.13 -6.12
C GLN A 167 -4.17 -1.64 -4.85
N ALA A 168 -2.86 -1.82 -4.74
CA ALA A 168 -2.08 -1.33 -3.61
C ALA A 168 -2.11 0.20 -3.54
N GLU A 169 -1.92 0.86 -4.68
CA GLU A 169 -1.98 2.31 -4.79
C GLU A 169 -3.38 2.85 -4.48
N GLN A 170 -4.43 2.20 -5.00
CA GLN A 170 -5.81 2.56 -4.70
C GLN A 170 -6.11 2.47 -3.19
N ARG A 171 -5.76 1.36 -2.54
CA ARG A 171 -5.96 1.20 -1.08
C ARG A 171 -5.18 2.22 -0.27
N ARG A 172 -3.97 2.58 -0.73
CA ARG A 172 -3.17 3.62 -0.10
C ARG A 172 -3.87 4.97 -0.19
N GLN A 173 -4.39 5.34 -1.36
CA GLN A 173 -5.15 6.58 -1.55
C GLN A 173 -6.41 6.60 -0.70
N GLU A 174 -7.17 5.51 -0.65
CA GLU A 174 -8.34 5.38 0.21
C GLU A 174 -7.98 5.52 1.70
N ALA A 175 -6.88 4.90 2.14
CA ALA A 175 -6.39 5.01 3.51
C ALA A 175 -5.89 6.42 3.85
N GLU A 176 -5.23 7.10 2.91
CA GLU A 176 -4.81 8.50 3.07
C GLU A 176 -6.03 9.43 3.15
N ALA A 177 -7.02 9.25 2.28
CA ALA A 177 -8.28 9.99 2.34
C ALA A 177 -9.03 9.74 3.66
N ALA A 178 -9.11 8.48 4.11
CA ALA A 178 -9.72 8.12 5.38
C ALA A 178 -9.02 8.80 6.58
N ARG A 179 -7.69 8.90 6.54
CA ARG A 179 -6.91 9.62 7.57
C ARG A 179 -7.22 11.10 7.60
N TYR A 180 -7.38 11.76 6.45
CA TYR A 180 -7.81 13.17 6.43
C TYR A 180 -9.21 13.32 7.03
N ARG A 181 -10.10 12.35 6.81
CA ARG A 181 -11.46 12.34 7.37
C ARG A 181 -11.55 12.04 8.87
N GLU A 182 -10.46 11.67 9.55
CA GLU A 182 -10.46 11.45 11.02
C GLU A 182 -10.98 12.67 11.79
N HIS A 183 -10.74 13.87 11.26
CA HIS A 183 -11.19 15.15 11.81
C HIS A 183 -12.00 15.95 10.78
N ALA A 184 -12.98 15.32 10.14
CA ALA A 184 -13.85 15.95 9.15
C ALA A 184 -14.53 17.24 9.68
N GLU A 185 -14.72 17.34 11.00
CA GLU A 185 -15.23 18.52 11.69
C GLU A 185 -14.29 19.74 11.65
N LEU A 186 -13.05 19.60 11.21
CA LEU A 186 -12.06 20.67 11.06
C LEU A 186 -11.76 21.01 9.59
N LEU A 187 -12.16 20.16 8.65
CA LEU A 187 -11.91 20.35 7.23
C LEU A 187 -12.90 21.36 6.63
N TYR A 188 -12.59 22.65 6.74
CA TYR A 188 -13.34 23.70 6.07
C TYR A 188 -12.50 24.43 5.03
N LEU A 189 -13.10 24.65 3.87
CA LEU A 189 -12.53 25.40 2.78
C LEU A 189 -13.35 26.67 2.53
N GLY A 190 -12.69 27.75 2.12
CA GLY A 190 -13.35 28.98 1.69
C GLY A 190 -13.20 29.15 0.18
N ALA A 191 -14.08 29.94 -0.45
CA ALA A 191 -13.90 30.28 -1.86
C ALA A 191 -12.62 31.11 -2.02
N ALA A 192 -11.78 30.74 -2.99
CA ALA A 192 -10.55 31.47 -3.26
C ALA A 192 -10.86 32.97 -3.50
N PRO A 193 -10.15 33.90 -2.82
CA PRO A 193 -10.34 35.32 -3.06
C PRO A 193 -10.06 35.69 -4.54
N PRO A 194 -10.68 36.77 -5.07
CA PRO A 194 -10.48 37.18 -6.45
C PRO A 194 -8.99 37.37 -6.80
N GLY A 195 -8.54 36.76 -7.90
CA GLY A 195 -7.13 36.82 -8.32
C GLY A 195 -6.18 35.91 -7.55
N MET A 196 -6.68 35.09 -6.63
CA MET A 196 -5.91 34.10 -5.87
C MET A 196 -6.33 32.68 -6.19
N GLN A 197 -5.44 31.74 -5.91
CA GLN A 197 -5.68 30.31 -5.98
C GLN A 197 -5.18 29.60 -4.72
N LEU A 198 -5.78 28.45 -4.41
CA LEU A 198 -5.29 27.58 -3.36
C LEU A 198 -3.90 27.06 -3.75
N SER A 199 -2.92 27.37 -2.93
CA SER A 199 -1.52 27.01 -3.12
C SER A 199 -1.11 25.80 -2.26
N ARG A 200 -1.60 25.75 -1.02
CA ARG A 200 -1.31 24.68 -0.07
C ARG A 200 -2.49 24.52 0.88
N ALA A 201 -2.72 23.29 1.32
CA ALA A 201 -3.55 22.95 2.45
C ALA A 201 -2.75 22.00 3.35
N GLU A 202 -2.98 22.06 4.66
CA GLU A 202 -2.29 21.22 5.62
C GLU A 202 -3.26 20.75 6.69
N ALA A 203 -3.39 19.43 6.83
CA ALA A 203 -4.22 18.80 7.84
C ALA A 203 -3.33 18.31 8.99
N GLY A 204 -3.53 18.88 10.17
CA GLY A 204 -2.93 18.46 11.42
C GLY A 204 -3.93 17.74 12.31
N PRO A 205 -3.48 17.20 13.46
CA PRO A 205 -4.32 16.45 14.39
C PRO A 205 -5.41 17.29 15.07
N ALA A 206 -5.27 18.62 15.09
CA ALA A 206 -6.24 19.53 15.72
C ALA A 206 -6.48 20.81 14.90
N SER A 207 -6.00 20.85 13.66
CA SER A 207 -6.13 22.01 12.78
C SER A 207 -6.12 21.63 11.31
N PHE A 208 -6.69 22.50 10.48
CA PHE A 208 -6.63 22.45 9.03
C PHE A 208 -6.31 23.85 8.53
N SER A 209 -5.17 24.03 7.84
CA SER A 209 -4.78 25.32 7.28
C SER A 209 -4.83 25.29 5.75
N VAL A 210 -5.12 26.44 5.15
CA VAL A 210 -5.22 26.65 3.71
C VAL A 210 -4.56 27.98 3.37
N ASP A 211 -3.59 27.93 2.46
CA ASP A 211 -2.87 29.07 1.93
C ASP A 211 -3.36 29.41 0.53
N TYR A 212 -3.87 30.62 0.35
CA TYR A 212 -4.14 31.20 -0.97
C TYR A 212 -3.00 32.11 -1.38
N ARG A 213 -2.59 32.03 -2.65
CA ARG A 213 -1.60 32.90 -3.26
C ARG A 213 -2.14 33.55 -4.53
N GLY A 214 -1.65 34.75 -4.84
CA GLY A 214 -1.91 35.40 -6.13
C GLY A 214 -1.56 34.51 -7.31
N VAL A 215 -2.37 34.59 -8.38
CA VAL A 215 -2.11 33.87 -9.63
C VAL A 215 -0.98 34.52 -10.43
N ARG A 216 -0.76 35.84 -10.26
CA ARG A 216 0.32 36.56 -10.93
C ARG A 216 1.59 36.51 -10.08
N GLU A 217 2.72 36.12 -10.67
CA GLU A 217 3.99 35.95 -9.97
C GLU A 217 4.67 37.27 -9.58
N ASP A 218 4.27 38.38 -10.20
CA ASP A 218 4.83 39.73 -9.99
C ASP A 218 4.26 40.45 -8.77
N VAL A 219 3.18 39.94 -8.16
CA VAL A 219 2.52 40.54 -6.99
C VAL A 219 2.43 39.54 -5.85
N PHE A 220 3.23 39.76 -4.80
CA PHE A 220 3.12 38.98 -3.58
C PHE A 220 1.78 39.23 -2.92
N SER A 221 0.92 38.21 -2.91
CA SER A 221 -0.37 38.27 -2.25
C SER A 221 -0.68 36.92 -1.61
N TYR A 222 -1.04 36.97 -0.32
CA TYR A 222 -1.13 35.80 0.55
C TYR A 222 -2.28 35.94 1.53
N VAL A 223 -3.03 34.84 1.68
CA VAL A 223 -4.06 34.68 2.71
C VAL A 223 -3.91 33.32 3.34
N ALA A 224 -3.82 33.27 4.65
CA ALA A 224 -3.89 32.05 5.43
C ALA A 224 -5.29 31.93 6.03
N LEU A 225 -5.91 30.75 5.87
CA LEU A 225 -7.10 30.32 6.56
C LEU A 225 -6.69 29.16 7.47
N THR A 226 -6.91 29.26 8.77
CA THR A 226 -6.63 28.19 9.74
C THR A 226 -7.89 27.86 10.50
N VAL A 227 -8.32 26.62 10.42
CA VAL A 227 -9.42 26.05 11.18
C VAL A 227 -8.83 25.21 12.28
N ARG A 228 -9.29 25.36 13.52
CA ARG A 228 -8.80 24.59 14.66
C ARG A 228 -9.92 24.15 15.58
N SER A 229 -9.66 23.06 16.30
CA SER A 229 -10.54 22.62 17.39
C SER A 229 -10.62 23.73 18.45
N PRO A 230 -11.81 24.04 18.98
CA PRO A 230 -11.98 25.09 19.97
C PRO A 230 -11.41 24.62 21.30
N LEU A 231 -10.13 24.90 21.56
CA LEU A 231 -9.43 24.41 22.74
C LEU A 231 -9.66 25.27 24.01
N THR A 232 -10.26 26.47 23.93
CA THR A 232 -10.42 27.39 25.08
C THR A 232 -11.48 28.50 24.82
N PRO A 233 -11.89 29.35 25.81
CA PRO A 233 -13.12 30.16 25.74
C PRO A 233 -13.17 31.15 24.57
N THR A 234 -14.34 31.77 24.34
CA THR A 234 -14.62 32.70 23.22
C THR A 234 -13.43 33.61 22.88
N PRO A 235 -13.14 33.87 21.59
CA PRO A 235 -12.06 34.76 21.18
C PRO A 235 -12.07 36.08 21.98
N ARG A 236 -10.93 36.43 22.56
CA ARG A 236 -10.74 37.66 23.35
C ARG A 236 -9.47 38.35 22.90
N CYS A 237 -9.50 39.68 22.92
CA CYS A 237 -8.28 40.46 22.71
C CYS A 237 -7.28 40.19 23.84
N PRO A 238 -5.97 40.16 23.53
CA PRO A 238 -4.94 40.00 24.54
C PRO A 238 -5.01 41.14 25.57
N ASP A 239 -4.84 40.81 26.85
CA ASP A 239 -4.87 41.79 27.95
C ASP A 239 -3.70 42.79 27.85
N LEU A 240 -2.57 42.34 27.29
CA LEU A 240 -1.40 43.17 27.03
C LEU A 240 -1.52 43.82 25.66
N ARG A 241 -1.64 45.16 25.65
CA ARG A 241 -1.58 45.95 24.42
C ARG A 241 -0.15 45.98 23.86
N GLU A 242 0.07 45.21 22.81
CA GLU A 242 1.26 45.35 21.99
C GLU A 242 1.22 46.66 21.18
N LYS A 243 2.38 47.32 21.07
CA LYS A 243 2.51 48.55 20.28
C LYS A 243 2.33 48.22 18.79
N GLY A 244 1.47 48.97 18.09
CA GLY A 244 1.16 48.73 16.68
C GLY A 244 0.17 47.59 16.44
N VAL A 245 -0.52 47.10 17.47
CA VAL A 245 -1.59 46.12 17.35
C VAL A 245 -2.90 46.72 17.86
N THR A 246 -3.91 46.76 16.99
CA THR A 246 -5.28 47.13 17.36
C THR A 246 -6.13 45.87 17.37
N CYS A 247 -6.76 45.56 18.49
CA CYS A 247 -7.69 44.44 18.62
C CYS A 247 -9.07 44.92 19.07
N THR A 248 -10.12 44.40 18.42
CA THR A 248 -11.52 44.67 18.74
C THR A 248 -12.32 43.37 18.64
N VAL A 249 -13.27 43.15 19.54
CA VAL A 249 -14.26 42.06 19.42
C VAL A 249 -15.63 42.69 19.14
N ASP A 250 -16.32 42.21 18.12
CA ASP A 250 -17.64 42.74 17.75
C ASP A 250 -18.78 42.10 18.55
N ALA A 251 -20.00 42.60 18.35
CA ALA A 251 -21.20 42.12 19.03
C ALA A 251 -21.54 40.64 18.75
N HIS A 252 -21.00 40.06 17.68
CA HIS A 252 -21.19 38.66 17.31
C HIS A 252 -20.07 37.76 17.86
N GLY A 253 -19.11 38.34 18.61
CA GLY A 253 -17.96 37.63 19.15
C GLY A 253 -16.87 37.34 18.11
N GLU A 254 -16.87 38.02 16.96
CA GLU A 254 -15.78 37.98 16.00
C GLU A 254 -14.66 38.91 16.48
N MET A 255 -13.45 38.37 16.61
CA MET A 255 -12.27 39.14 16.98
C MET A 255 -11.56 39.61 15.71
N ARG A 256 -11.26 40.90 15.67
CA ARG A 256 -10.48 41.56 14.63
C ARG A 256 -9.17 42.07 15.23
N MET A 257 -8.06 41.74 14.59
CA MET A 257 -6.73 42.22 14.92
C MET A 257 -6.10 42.88 13.69
N VAL A 258 -5.52 44.06 13.87
CA VAL A 258 -4.75 44.78 12.86
C VAL A 258 -3.37 45.02 13.43
N ARG A 259 -2.33 44.55 12.73
CA ARG A 259 -0.94 44.71 13.13
C ARG A 259 -0.20 45.53 12.09
N ASP A 260 0.46 46.59 12.56
CA ASP A 260 1.36 47.39 11.75
C ASP A 260 2.68 46.64 11.53
N LEU A 261 3.08 46.49 10.27
CA LEU A 261 4.34 45.86 9.89
C LEU A 261 5.44 46.92 9.75
N PRO A 262 6.73 46.57 9.94
CA PRO A 262 7.84 47.50 9.80
C PRO A 262 7.95 48.15 8.42
N SER A 263 7.36 47.54 7.39
CA SER A 263 7.28 48.04 6.01
C SER A 263 6.25 49.16 5.82
N GLY A 264 5.44 49.50 6.84
CA GLY A 264 4.32 50.42 6.72
C GLY A 264 3.03 49.77 6.19
N GLU A 265 3.05 48.47 5.92
CA GLU A 265 1.87 47.67 5.57
C GLU A 265 1.11 47.22 6.82
N HIS A 266 -0.16 46.81 6.65
CA HIS A 266 -0.98 46.31 7.75
C HIS A 266 -1.36 44.84 7.50
N ALA A 267 -1.14 43.99 8.49
CA ALA A 267 -1.71 42.65 8.52
C ALA A 267 -3.05 42.67 9.24
N VAL A 268 -4.09 42.12 8.62
CA VAL A 268 -5.42 41.97 9.22
C VAL A 268 -5.66 40.50 9.51
N THR A 269 -6.10 40.22 10.73
CA THR A 269 -6.52 38.89 11.19
C THR A 269 -7.95 38.96 11.70
N LEU A 270 -8.81 38.05 11.24
CA LEU A 270 -10.15 37.84 11.77
C LEU A 270 -10.25 36.45 12.37
N VAL A 271 -10.80 36.35 13.57
CA VAL A 271 -11.07 35.08 14.26
C VAL A 271 -12.55 34.99 14.57
N ARG A 272 -13.19 33.94 14.09
CA ARG A 272 -14.62 33.67 14.26
C ARG A 272 -14.85 32.23 14.69
N ARG A 273 -15.79 32.02 15.61
CA ARG A 273 -16.32 30.68 15.88
C ARG A 273 -17.31 30.29 14.78
N TYR A 274 -17.06 29.14 14.17
CA TYR A 274 -17.91 28.56 13.14
C TYR A 274 -18.30 27.14 13.56
N ARG A 275 -19.55 26.96 13.96
CA ARG A 275 -20.07 25.70 14.50
C ARG A 275 -19.21 25.18 15.68
N LYS A 276 -18.56 24.03 15.50
CA LYS A 276 -17.69 23.37 16.49
C LYS A 276 -16.20 23.64 16.24
N ALA A 277 -15.87 24.64 15.41
CA ALA A 277 -14.50 25.02 15.08
C ALA A 277 -14.27 26.51 15.33
N GLU A 278 -13.00 26.87 15.52
CA GLU A 278 -12.54 28.25 15.45
C GLU A 278 -11.81 28.44 14.11
N VAL A 279 -12.14 29.54 13.43
CA VAL A 279 -11.58 29.87 12.13
C VAL A 279 -10.85 31.19 12.23
N GLU A 280 -9.57 31.17 11.88
CA GLU A 280 -8.70 32.33 11.78
C GLU A 280 -8.39 32.58 10.30
N VAL A 281 -8.54 33.82 9.84
CA VAL A 281 -8.07 34.24 8.52
C VAL A 281 -7.14 35.43 8.67
N THR A 282 -5.97 35.35 8.04
CA THR A 282 -4.93 36.37 8.12
C THR A 282 -4.46 36.76 6.72
N SER A 283 -4.34 38.05 6.44
CA SER A 283 -3.75 38.56 5.21
C SER A 283 -3.03 39.88 5.39
N GLN A 284 -2.00 40.09 4.57
CA GLN A 284 -1.27 41.37 4.42
C GLN A 284 -1.78 42.18 3.22
N THR A 285 -2.61 41.57 2.37
CA THR A 285 -3.01 42.15 1.06
C THR A 285 -4.51 42.32 0.92
N LEU A 286 -5.30 41.43 1.52
CA LEU A 286 -6.75 41.57 1.60
C LEU A 286 -7.12 42.33 2.87
N GLY A 287 -7.86 43.42 2.68
CA GLY A 287 -8.51 44.12 3.79
C GLY A 287 -9.64 43.31 4.40
N GLU A 288 -10.14 43.78 5.54
CA GLU A 288 -11.20 43.15 6.32
C GLU A 288 -12.44 42.72 5.50
N PRO A 289 -13.00 43.52 4.56
CA PRO A 289 -14.16 43.08 3.78
C PRO A 289 -13.89 41.83 2.94
N GLY A 290 -12.66 41.68 2.45
CA GLY A 290 -12.22 40.51 1.69
C GLY A 290 -12.11 39.27 2.57
N LEU A 291 -11.55 39.42 3.78
CA LEU A 291 -11.46 38.35 4.77
C LEU A 291 -12.84 37.92 5.29
N ARG A 292 -13.76 38.85 5.56
CA ARG A 292 -15.15 38.54 5.93
C ARG A 292 -15.87 37.80 4.81
N ARG A 293 -15.63 38.16 3.54
CA ARG A 293 -16.18 37.42 2.39
C ARG A 293 -15.68 35.98 2.38
N LEU A 294 -14.37 35.76 2.58
CA LEU A 294 -13.80 34.41 2.67
C LEU A 294 -14.47 33.60 3.80
N LEU A 295 -14.60 34.17 5.00
CA LEU A 295 -15.28 33.52 6.12
C LEU A 295 -16.75 33.18 5.82
N ASN A 296 -17.45 34.02 5.05
CA ASN A 296 -18.84 33.77 4.67
C ASN A 296 -18.99 32.71 3.58
N THR A 297 -17.92 32.33 2.90
CA THR A 297 -17.89 31.25 1.90
C THR A 297 -17.41 29.91 2.45
N LEU A 298 -17.20 29.81 3.77
CA LEU A 298 -16.74 28.59 4.41
C LEU A 298 -17.75 27.45 4.27
N HIS A 299 -17.27 26.33 3.74
CA HIS A 299 -18.03 25.09 3.61
C HIS A 299 -17.16 23.90 4.05
N PRO A 300 -17.78 22.82 4.54
CA PRO A 300 -17.06 21.56 4.76
C PRO A 300 -16.41 21.11 3.46
N LEU A 301 -15.18 20.62 3.54
CA LEU A 301 -14.46 20.11 2.38
C LEU A 301 -15.19 18.88 1.82
N SER A 302 -15.65 18.96 0.56
CA SER A 302 -16.32 17.85 -0.11
C SER A 302 -15.33 16.74 -0.49
N ASP A 303 -15.85 15.54 -0.77
CA ASP A 303 -15.02 14.43 -1.24
C ASP A 303 -14.35 14.76 -2.58
N GLU A 304 -15.05 15.43 -3.51
CA GLU A 304 -14.45 15.83 -4.78
C GLU A 304 -13.32 16.85 -4.60
N GLU A 305 -13.46 17.78 -3.65
CA GLU A 305 -12.42 18.77 -3.35
C GLU A 305 -11.21 18.14 -2.66
N LEU A 306 -11.43 17.23 -1.70
CA LEU A 306 -10.35 16.49 -1.06
C LEU A 306 -9.57 15.67 -2.08
N GLU A 307 -10.26 14.93 -2.95
CA GLU A 307 -9.63 14.16 -4.02
C GLU A 307 -8.83 15.07 -4.97
N LYS A 308 -9.39 16.23 -5.33
CA LYS A 308 -8.70 17.22 -6.17
C LYS A 308 -7.43 17.73 -5.49
N LEU A 309 -7.49 18.07 -4.20
CA LEU A 309 -6.33 18.54 -3.45
C LEU A 309 -5.24 17.47 -3.32
N MET A 310 -5.62 16.21 -3.11
CA MET A 310 -4.69 15.08 -3.08
C MET A 310 -4.03 14.87 -4.45
N ARG A 311 -4.83 14.87 -5.53
CA ARG A 311 -4.35 14.71 -6.91
C ARG A 311 -3.39 15.82 -7.34
N GLU A 312 -3.69 17.06 -6.96
CA GLU A 312 -2.85 18.23 -7.23
C GLU A 312 -1.64 18.35 -6.27
N LYS A 313 -1.50 17.43 -5.30
CA LYS A 313 -0.47 17.46 -4.24
C LYS A 313 -0.45 18.79 -3.47
N LYS A 314 -1.62 19.38 -3.28
CA LYS A 314 -1.78 20.65 -2.56
C LYS A 314 -2.05 20.45 -1.08
N ILE A 315 -2.55 19.28 -0.66
CA ILE A 315 -2.76 18.95 0.75
C ILE A 315 -1.62 18.09 1.29
N ASN A 316 -1.08 18.47 2.45
CA ASN A 316 -0.09 17.69 3.21
C ASN A 316 -0.58 17.43 4.64
N ARG A 317 0.10 16.52 5.33
CA ARG A 317 -0.13 16.26 6.76
C ARG A 317 0.99 16.88 7.59
N SER A 318 0.64 17.63 8.63
CA SER A 318 1.55 17.94 9.73
C SER A 318 1.44 16.88 10.81
N PHE A 319 2.60 16.44 11.34
CA PHE A 319 2.69 15.52 12.47
C PHE A 319 2.99 16.29 13.75
#